data_AF-A0AAU4TVL8-F1
#
_entry.id   AF-A0AAU4TVL8-F1
#
_cell.length_a   1.000
_cell.length_b   1.000
_cell.length_c   1.000
_cell.angle_alpha   90.00
_cell.angle_beta   90.00
_cell.angle_gamma   90.00
#
_symmetry.space_group_name_H-M   'P 1'
#
loop_
_entity.id
_entity.type
_entity.pdbx_description
1 polymer ?
#
loop_
_entity_poly.entity_id
_entity_poly.type
_entity_poly.pdbx_seq_one_letter_code
_entity_poly.pdbx_strand_id
1 'polypeptide(L)'
;MSPHVLILGGTTEARELAAQLAARPGTRVTTSLAGRVTRPGAIAGEVRIGGFGGAQGLAEWLRHEHVDALVDATHPFARTITAHAAQAAEATGLPSVVLRRPGWRPGPKDRWHPVGSLDEAARALPGLGRRVFLTTGRMELAAFAHLTGLHFLVRSVEPPEPPMPPHTEVLLARGPFTVADESRLLREHCIDVLVTKDSGGAATSAKLTAARELALPVVVVRRPPLPDGTTAVPDVAAAVQWLGDSVS
;
A
#
# COMPACT_ATOMS: atom_id res chain seq x y z
N MET A 1 30.70 12.54 -4.33
CA MET A 1 30.33 11.31 -5.07
C MET A 1 28.88 11.44 -5.49
N SER A 2 28.48 10.79 -6.58
CA SER A 2 27.10 10.76 -7.05
C SER A 2 26.28 9.83 -6.14
N PRO A 3 25.36 10.32 -5.29
CA PRO A 3 24.72 9.46 -4.31
C PRO A 3 23.81 8.42 -4.98
N HIS A 4 23.83 7.21 -4.45
CA HIS A 4 22.96 6.11 -4.84
C HIS A 4 21.83 5.94 -3.82
N VAL A 5 20.59 6.19 -4.25
CA VAL A 5 19.38 6.02 -3.43
C VAL A 5 18.64 4.77 -3.84
N LEU A 6 18.38 3.88 -2.87
CA LEU A 6 17.44 2.76 -3.05
C LEU A 6 16.04 3.18 -2.61
N ILE A 7 15.06 3.02 -3.51
CA ILE A 7 13.63 3.18 -3.20
C ILE A 7 12.98 1.80 -3.17
N LEU A 8 12.48 1.37 -2.02
CA LEU A 8 11.58 0.22 -1.95
C LEU A 8 10.19 0.69 -2.39
N GLY A 9 9.72 0.21 -3.55
CA GLY A 9 8.65 0.86 -4.28
C GLY A 9 7.34 0.06 -4.40
N GLY A 10 6.47 0.55 -5.28
CA GLY A 10 5.16 -0.03 -5.58
C GLY A 10 3.98 0.88 -5.30
N THR A 11 4.22 2.09 -4.82
CA THR A 11 3.23 3.14 -4.59
C THR A 11 3.34 4.26 -5.63
N THR A 12 2.37 5.18 -5.64
CA THR A 12 2.43 6.38 -6.46
C THR A 12 3.57 7.29 -6.00
N GLU A 13 3.73 7.44 -4.68
CA GLU A 13 4.75 8.26 -4.05
C GLU A 13 6.16 7.76 -4.37
N ALA A 14 6.38 6.44 -4.40
CA ALA A 14 7.65 5.86 -4.84
C ALA A 14 8.01 6.24 -6.28
N ARG A 15 7.02 6.24 -7.18
CA ARG A 15 7.24 6.61 -8.59
C ARG A 15 7.53 8.10 -8.75
N GLU A 16 6.79 8.93 -8.02
CA GLU A 16 6.98 10.38 -8.01
C GLU A 16 8.37 10.74 -7.46
N LEU A 17 8.77 10.13 -6.34
CA LEU A 17 10.11 10.31 -5.76
C LEU A 17 11.20 9.86 -6.74
N ALA A 18 11.06 8.69 -7.37
CA ALA A 18 12.02 8.20 -8.35
C ALA A 18 12.16 9.18 -9.53
N ALA A 19 11.05 9.72 -10.05
CA ALA A 19 11.07 10.71 -11.12
C ALA A 19 11.78 12.01 -10.71
N GLN A 20 11.51 12.53 -9.51
CA GLN A 20 12.16 13.74 -9.01
C GLN A 20 13.66 13.54 -8.78
N LEU A 21 14.08 12.40 -8.23
CA LEU A 21 15.50 12.11 -7.98
C LEU A 21 16.27 11.79 -9.26
N ALA A 22 15.68 11.04 -10.20
CA ALA A 22 16.32 10.72 -11.47
C ALA A 22 16.54 11.95 -12.37
N ALA A 23 15.76 13.02 -12.18
CA ALA A 23 15.97 14.30 -12.85
C ALA A 23 17.16 15.09 -12.29
N ARG A 24 17.74 14.71 -11.15
CA ARG A 24 18.88 15.40 -10.54
C ARG A 24 20.20 14.89 -11.14
N PRO A 25 21.03 15.78 -11.71
CA PRO A 25 22.33 15.40 -12.23
C PRO A 25 23.18 14.71 -11.16
N GLY A 26 23.78 13.57 -11.51
CA GLY A 26 24.66 12.84 -10.61
C GLY A 26 23.96 12.11 -9.46
N THR A 27 22.64 11.90 -9.47
CA THR A 27 21.98 10.99 -8.52
C THR A 27 21.68 9.66 -9.21
N ARG A 28 22.19 8.55 -8.67
CA ARG A 28 21.80 7.20 -9.12
C ARG A 28 20.58 6.77 -8.29
N VAL A 29 19.53 6.29 -8.95
CA VAL A 29 18.31 5.86 -8.28
C VAL A 29 17.94 4.46 -8.74
N THR A 30 17.80 3.55 -7.78
CA THR A 30 17.28 2.21 -8.02
C THR A 30 15.94 2.06 -7.33
N THR A 31 14.88 1.70 -8.08
CA THR A 31 13.59 1.33 -7.51
C THR A 31 13.44 -0.19 -7.46
N SER A 32 13.20 -0.74 -6.28
CA SER A 32 12.97 -2.18 -6.09
C SER A 32 11.48 -2.50 -6.00
N LEU A 33 11.02 -3.45 -6.82
CA LEU A 33 9.65 -3.95 -6.85
C LEU A 33 9.57 -5.42 -6.44
N ALA A 34 8.53 -5.76 -5.69
CA ALA A 34 8.28 -7.14 -5.27
C ALA A 34 7.85 -8.10 -6.40
N GLY A 35 7.60 -7.60 -7.62
CA GLY A 35 7.14 -8.43 -8.75
C GLY A 35 5.68 -8.89 -8.67
N ARG A 36 4.85 -8.24 -7.85
CA ARG A 36 3.43 -8.62 -7.63
C ARG A 36 2.47 -8.20 -8.73
N VAL A 37 2.97 -7.48 -9.74
CA VAL A 37 2.22 -7.10 -10.94
C VAL A 37 3.09 -7.45 -12.13
N THR A 38 2.53 -8.21 -13.06
CA THR A 38 3.18 -8.70 -14.28
C THR A 38 3.75 -7.59 -15.15
N ARG A 39 3.05 -6.44 -15.21
CA ARG A 39 3.51 -5.23 -15.92
C ARG A 39 3.37 -4.00 -15.02
N PRO A 40 4.41 -3.65 -14.24
CA PRO A 40 4.44 -2.38 -13.53
C PRO A 40 4.45 -1.23 -14.56
N GLY A 41 3.86 -0.08 -14.19
CA GLY A 41 3.99 1.13 -15.01
C GLY A 41 5.44 1.60 -15.09
N ALA A 42 5.76 2.48 -16.04
CA ALA A 42 7.10 3.03 -16.18
C ALA A 42 7.57 3.73 -14.89
N ILE A 43 8.84 3.53 -14.54
CA ILE A 43 9.52 4.12 -13.38
C ILE A 43 10.83 4.71 -13.90
N ALA A 44 11.13 5.95 -13.51
CA ALA A 44 12.37 6.60 -13.86
C ALA A 44 13.56 6.00 -13.08
N GLY A 45 14.74 5.99 -13.69
CA GLY A 45 15.95 5.41 -13.10
C GLY A 45 16.05 3.89 -13.31
N GLU A 46 16.91 3.26 -12.53
CA GLU A 46 17.12 1.82 -12.55
C GLU A 46 15.96 1.11 -11.83
N VAL A 47 15.54 -0.04 -12.34
CA VAL A 47 14.47 -0.84 -11.74
C VAL A 47 14.97 -2.25 -11.51
N ARG A 48 14.75 -2.75 -10.29
CA ARG A 48 15.01 -4.14 -9.94
C ARG A 48 13.72 -4.84 -9.50
N ILE A 49 13.59 -6.12 -9.84
CA ILE A 49 12.42 -6.93 -9.51
C ILE A 49 12.89 -8.16 -8.74
N GLY A 50 12.17 -8.50 -7.67
CA GLY A 50 12.41 -9.68 -6.85
C GLY A 50 12.71 -9.35 -5.39
N GLY A 51 12.65 -10.38 -4.54
CA GLY A 51 12.99 -10.26 -3.13
C GLY A 51 14.50 -10.07 -2.91
N PHE A 52 14.85 -9.71 -1.68
CA PHE A 52 16.24 -9.59 -1.23
C PHE A 52 16.70 -10.79 -0.38
N GLY A 53 15.84 -11.79 -0.13
CA GLY A 53 16.19 -12.91 0.76
C GLY A 53 16.12 -12.56 2.26
N GLY A 54 15.33 -11.56 2.64
CA GLY A 54 15.17 -11.12 4.03
C GLY A 54 15.97 -9.85 4.35
N ALA A 55 16.07 -9.51 5.64
CA ALA A 55 16.82 -8.34 6.09
C ALA A 55 18.32 -8.46 5.81
N GLN A 56 18.92 -9.63 6.04
CA GLN A 56 20.33 -9.87 5.80
C GLN A 56 20.70 -9.70 4.32
N GLY A 57 19.96 -10.33 3.41
CA GLY A 57 20.24 -10.19 1.98
C GLY A 57 19.95 -8.78 1.45
N LEU A 58 19.04 -8.02 2.08
CA LEU A 58 18.90 -6.59 1.80
C LEU A 58 20.16 -5.83 2.26
N ALA A 59 20.67 -6.07 3.46
CA ALA A 59 21.89 -5.44 3.95
C ALA A 59 23.13 -5.76 3.10
N GLU A 60 23.28 -7.01 2.65
CA GLU A 60 24.34 -7.41 1.72
C GLU A 60 24.23 -6.67 0.39
N TRP A 61 23.02 -6.58 -0.17
CA TRP A 61 22.77 -5.84 -1.40
C TRP A 61 23.09 -4.34 -1.26
N LEU A 62 22.67 -3.71 -0.15
CA LEU A 62 22.95 -2.30 0.13
C LEU A 62 24.46 -2.01 0.14
N ARG A 63 25.26 -2.90 0.74
CA ARG A 63 26.73 -2.78 0.77
C ARG A 63 27.35 -3.01 -0.60
N HIS A 64 26.92 -4.06 -1.31
CA HIS A 64 27.44 -4.41 -2.62
C HIS A 64 27.20 -3.30 -3.65
N GLU A 65 26.01 -2.70 -3.64
CA GLU A 65 25.63 -1.65 -4.58
C GLU A 65 26.05 -0.24 -4.14
N HIS A 66 26.79 -0.14 -3.04
CA HIS A 66 27.24 1.13 -2.45
C HIS A 66 26.09 2.14 -2.34
N VAL A 67 24.97 1.70 -1.75
CA VAL A 67 23.82 2.58 -1.51
C VAL A 67 24.18 3.57 -0.41
N ASP A 68 23.78 4.83 -0.60
CA ASP A 68 24.04 5.94 0.33
C ASP A 68 22.79 6.30 1.16
N ALA A 69 21.58 6.00 0.67
CA ALA A 69 20.34 6.14 1.44
C ALA A 69 19.24 5.17 1.02
N LEU A 70 18.40 4.79 1.98
CA LEU A 70 17.24 3.92 1.79
C LEU A 70 15.93 4.67 2.04
N VAL A 71 15.06 4.70 1.04
CA VAL A 71 13.68 5.17 1.20
C VAL A 71 12.71 3.99 1.08
N ASP A 72 12.05 3.65 2.18
CA ASP A 72 10.90 2.75 2.14
C ASP A 72 9.65 3.54 1.73
N ALA A 73 9.32 3.46 0.45
CA ALA A 73 8.10 4.02 -0.13
C ALA A 73 7.10 2.91 -0.52
N THR A 74 7.14 1.77 0.18
CA THR A 74 6.23 0.65 -0.07
C THR A 74 4.81 0.95 0.45
N HIS A 75 3.85 0.09 0.10
CA HIS A 75 2.47 0.27 0.58
C HIS A 75 2.43 0.20 2.12
N PRO A 76 1.63 1.00 2.85
CA PRO A 76 1.61 1.00 4.33
C PRO A 76 1.30 -0.33 5.02
N PHE A 77 0.87 -1.34 4.26
CA PHE A 77 0.60 -2.72 4.73
C PHE A 77 1.70 -3.71 4.36
N ALA A 78 2.80 -3.26 3.75
CA ALA A 78 3.95 -4.09 3.36
C ALA A 78 4.87 -4.36 4.57
N ARG A 79 4.28 -4.78 5.69
CA ARG A 79 4.93 -4.94 7.01
C ARG A 79 6.28 -5.65 6.95
N THR A 80 6.35 -6.76 6.22
CA THR A 80 7.56 -7.59 6.15
C THR A 80 8.75 -6.85 5.54
N ILE A 81 8.55 -6.17 4.40
CA ILE A 81 9.65 -5.47 3.73
C ILE A 81 10.03 -4.19 4.50
N THR A 82 9.07 -3.50 5.12
CA THR A 82 9.36 -2.38 6.02
C THR A 82 10.20 -2.82 7.22
N ALA A 83 9.88 -3.96 7.84
CA ALA A 83 10.67 -4.50 8.93
C ALA A 83 12.09 -4.91 8.47
N HIS A 84 12.20 -5.55 7.30
CA HIS A 84 13.51 -5.88 6.72
C HIS A 84 14.33 -4.63 6.39
N ALA A 85 13.69 -3.56 5.90
CA ALA A 85 14.35 -2.29 5.60
C ALA A 85 14.94 -1.64 6.84
N ALA A 86 14.17 -1.56 7.93
CA ALA A 86 14.65 -1.04 9.21
C ALA A 86 15.84 -1.84 9.74
N GLN A 87 15.73 -3.17 9.77
CA GLN A 87 16.81 -4.06 10.23
C GLN A 87 18.06 -3.96 9.35
N ALA A 88 17.90 -3.87 8.03
CA ALA A 88 19.01 -3.75 7.11
C ALA A 88 19.73 -2.40 7.25
N ALA A 89 18.97 -1.31 7.38
CA ALA A 89 19.53 0.03 7.59
C ALA A 89 20.30 0.13 8.91
N GLU A 90 19.77 -0.46 9.99
CA GLU A 90 20.48 -0.55 11.27
C GLU A 90 21.78 -1.34 11.13
N ALA A 91 21.74 -2.51 10.46
CA ALA A 91 22.92 -3.36 10.26
C ALA A 91 23.99 -2.76 9.34
N THR A 92 23.65 -1.81 8.47
CA THR A 92 24.59 -1.12 7.59
C THR A 92 25.00 0.26 8.09
N GLY A 93 24.28 0.81 9.09
CA GLY A 93 24.44 2.21 9.51
C GLY A 93 23.96 3.22 8.47
N LEU A 94 23.16 2.78 7.49
CA LEU A 94 22.72 3.62 6.38
C LEU A 94 21.57 4.54 6.83
N PRO A 95 21.56 5.82 6.45
CA PRO A 95 20.39 6.65 6.65
C PRO A 95 19.18 6.02 5.95
N SER A 96 18.07 5.91 6.67
CA SER A 96 16.81 5.40 6.13
C SER A 96 15.60 6.18 6.59
N VAL A 97 14.60 6.26 5.71
CA VAL A 97 13.32 6.91 6.00
C VAL A 97 12.17 6.14 5.38
N VAL A 98 11.02 6.12 6.05
CA VAL A 98 9.76 5.64 5.49
C VAL A 98 8.98 6.82 4.90
N LEU A 99 8.74 6.78 3.60
CA LEU A 99 7.82 7.69 2.91
C LEU A 99 6.39 7.15 3.06
N ARG A 100 5.64 7.68 4.03
CA ARG A 100 4.29 7.22 4.36
C ARG A 100 3.34 8.40 4.56
N ARG A 101 2.47 8.58 3.56
CA ARG A 101 1.36 9.54 3.62
C ARG A 101 0.45 9.36 4.84
N PRO A 102 -0.22 10.41 5.33
CA PRO A 102 -1.12 10.31 6.47
C PRO A 102 -2.25 9.28 6.35
N GLY A 103 -2.67 8.77 7.51
CA GLY A 103 -3.93 8.05 7.75
C GLY A 103 -5.14 8.81 7.23
N TRP A 104 -6.14 8.12 6.67
CA TRP A 104 -7.44 8.77 6.56
C TRP A 104 -8.07 8.95 7.94
N ARG A 105 -8.91 9.97 8.08
CA ARG A 105 -9.70 10.23 9.28
C ARG A 105 -11.19 10.24 8.92
N PRO A 106 -12.06 9.62 9.73
CA PRO A 106 -13.50 9.67 9.47
C PRO A 106 -14.02 11.10 9.66
N GLY A 107 -14.86 11.55 8.75
CA GLY A 107 -15.66 12.76 8.87
C GLY A 107 -17.01 12.50 9.56
N PRO A 108 -17.82 13.55 9.81
CA PRO A 108 -19.04 13.45 10.63
C PRO A 108 -20.11 12.45 10.15
N LYS A 109 -20.14 12.13 8.85
CA LYS A 109 -21.12 11.20 8.24
C LYS A 109 -20.54 9.83 7.93
N ASP A 110 -19.25 9.62 8.22
CA ASP A 110 -18.58 8.35 7.96
C ASP A 110 -18.99 7.30 9.02
N ARG A 111 -19.49 6.14 8.57
CA ARG A 111 -19.86 5.01 9.43
C ARG A 111 -18.73 3.99 9.49
N TRP A 112 -17.63 4.36 10.12
CA TRP A 112 -16.42 3.53 10.12
C TRP A 112 -16.39 2.53 11.28
N HIS A 113 -15.98 1.31 10.96
CA HIS A 113 -15.72 0.21 11.89
C HIS A 113 -14.22 -0.10 11.83
N PRO A 114 -13.39 0.53 12.67
CA PRO A 114 -11.96 0.30 12.67
C PRO A 114 -11.63 -1.08 13.23
N VAL A 115 -10.78 -1.83 12.53
CA VAL A 115 -10.33 -3.17 12.94
C VAL A 115 -8.81 -3.29 12.83
N GLY A 116 -8.20 -4.22 13.57
CA GLY A 116 -6.75 -4.47 13.58
C GLY A 116 -6.26 -5.39 12.46
N SER A 117 -7.12 -6.21 11.88
CA SER A 117 -6.74 -7.20 10.87
C SER A 117 -7.87 -7.54 9.90
N LEU A 118 -7.56 -8.29 8.85
CA LEU A 118 -8.58 -8.83 7.94
C LEU A 118 -9.42 -9.93 8.58
N ASP A 119 -8.88 -10.68 9.55
CA ASP A 119 -9.67 -11.65 10.32
C ASP A 119 -10.69 -10.94 11.22
N GLU A 120 -10.31 -9.82 11.83
CA GLU A 120 -11.26 -8.96 12.55
C GLU A 120 -12.29 -8.35 11.60
N ALA A 121 -11.87 -7.95 10.39
CA ALA A 121 -12.81 -7.48 9.37
C ALA A 121 -13.83 -8.56 9.04
N ALA A 122 -13.38 -9.80 8.75
CA ALA A 122 -14.22 -10.94 8.44
C ALA A 122 -15.25 -11.23 9.56
N ARG A 123 -14.81 -11.18 10.83
CA ARG A 123 -15.71 -11.36 11.99
C ARG A 123 -16.79 -10.29 12.11
N ALA A 124 -16.54 -9.06 11.66
CA ALA A 124 -17.51 -7.97 11.73
C ALA A 124 -18.60 -8.06 10.65
N LEU A 125 -18.32 -8.68 9.49
CA LEU A 125 -19.19 -8.60 8.31
C LEU A 125 -20.61 -9.13 8.51
N PRO A 126 -20.87 -10.28 9.17
CA PRO A 126 -22.23 -10.80 9.32
C PRO A 126 -23.20 -9.85 10.02
N GLY A 127 -22.70 -8.94 10.87
CA GLY A 127 -23.51 -7.93 11.54
C GLY A 127 -23.72 -6.63 10.75
N LEU A 128 -23.08 -6.47 9.60
CA LEU A 128 -23.06 -5.23 8.82
C LEU A 128 -23.79 -5.31 7.48
N GLY A 129 -23.93 -6.50 6.91
CA GLY A 129 -24.61 -6.69 5.63
C GLY A 129 -24.35 -8.03 4.98
N ARG A 130 -24.98 -8.27 3.83
CA ARG A 130 -24.85 -9.52 3.06
C ARG A 130 -23.97 -9.37 1.83
N ARG A 131 -23.86 -8.16 1.28
CA ARG A 131 -23.15 -7.85 0.03
C ARG A 131 -21.94 -6.95 0.33
N VAL A 132 -20.77 -7.54 0.23
CA VAL A 132 -19.50 -6.98 0.72
C VAL A 132 -18.65 -6.53 -0.47
N PHE A 133 -18.18 -5.29 -0.46
CA PHE A 133 -17.18 -4.83 -1.41
C PHE A 133 -15.79 -4.87 -0.79
N LEU A 134 -14.93 -5.80 -1.24
CA LEU A 134 -13.54 -5.90 -0.81
C LEU A 134 -12.62 -5.10 -1.74
N THR A 135 -11.91 -4.14 -1.16
CA THR A 135 -10.90 -3.32 -1.84
C THR A 135 -9.50 -3.52 -1.27
N THR A 136 -9.27 -4.69 -0.66
CA THR A 136 -8.06 -5.05 0.09
C THR A 136 -6.95 -5.64 -0.81
N GLY A 137 -7.27 -5.94 -2.08
CA GLY A 137 -6.36 -6.54 -3.05
C GLY A 137 -6.46 -8.07 -3.11
N ARG A 138 -5.67 -8.70 -4.01
CA ARG A 138 -5.77 -10.15 -4.30
C ARG A 138 -5.24 -11.10 -3.23
N MET A 139 -4.26 -10.69 -2.44
CA MET A 139 -3.41 -11.64 -1.69
C MET A 139 -4.01 -12.17 -0.39
N GLU A 140 -5.14 -11.64 0.06
CA GLU A 140 -5.61 -11.88 1.43
C GLU A 140 -7.10 -12.24 1.48
N LEU A 141 -7.65 -12.76 0.38
CA LEU A 141 -9.04 -13.24 0.36
C LEU A 141 -9.26 -14.48 1.24
N ALA A 142 -8.19 -15.21 1.55
CA ALA A 142 -8.21 -16.36 2.44
C ALA A 142 -8.87 -16.06 3.80
N ALA A 143 -8.67 -14.84 4.34
CA ALA A 143 -9.27 -14.40 5.59
C ALA A 143 -10.81 -14.42 5.56
N PHE A 144 -11.42 -14.36 4.38
CA PHE A 144 -12.87 -14.33 4.19
C PHE A 144 -13.42 -15.68 3.71
N ALA A 145 -12.57 -16.66 3.37
CA ALA A 145 -12.98 -17.89 2.69
C ALA A 145 -14.01 -18.74 3.46
N HIS A 146 -14.02 -18.62 4.79
CA HIS A 146 -14.95 -19.32 5.68
C HIS A 146 -16.37 -18.69 5.71
N LEU A 147 -16.56 -17.50 5.13
CA LEU A 147 -17.84 -16.77 5.12
C LEU A 147 -18.70 -17.22 3.94
N THR A 148 -19.40 -18.34 4.10
CA THR A 148 -20.20 -18.96 3.03
C THR A 148 -21.58 -18.32 2.82
N GLY A 149 -22.06 -17.51 3.77
CA GLY A 149 -23.39 -16.86 3.71
C GLY A 149 -23.42 -15.45 3.11
N LEU A 150 -22.26 -14.91 2.70
CA LEU A 150 -22.11 -13.54 2.19
C LEU A 150 -21.71 -13.55 0.70
N HIS A 151 -22.09 -12.49 -0.01
CA HIS A 151 -21.68 -12.25 -1.39
C HIS A 151 -20.57 -11.20 -1.42
N PHE A 152 -19.53 -11.46 -2.18
CA PHE A 152 -18.36 -10.60 -2.26
C PHE A 152 -18.17 -10.06 -3.67
N LEU A 153 -18.12 -8.73 -3.80
CA LEU A 153 -17.48 -8.08 -4.92
C LEU A 153 -16.02 -7.82 -4.54
N VAL A 154 -15.07 -8.35 -5.29
CA VAL A 154 -13.63 -8.16 -5.05
C VAL A 154 -13.05 -7.33 -6.16
N ARG A 155 -12.51 -6.15 -5.84
CA ARG A 155 -11.71 -5.39 -6.80
C ARG A 155 -10.24 -5.74 -6.69
N SER A 156 -9.65 -6.14 -7.81
CA SER A 156 -8.22 -6.43 -7.90
C SER A 156 -7.63 -6.01 -9.25
N VAL A 157 -6.31 -5.76 -9.30
CA VAL A 157 -5.60 -5.47 -10.55
C VAL A 157 -5.33 -6.75 -11.35
N GLU A 158 -5.06 -7.85 -10.65
CA GLU A 158 -4.86 -9.18 -11.23
C GLU A 158 -5.79 -10.17 -10.52
N PRO A 159 -6.20 -11.27 -11.18
CA PRO A 159 -7.06 -12.27 -10.57
C PRO A 159 -6.51 -12.76 -9.21
N PRO A 160 -7.36 -12.89 -8.18
CA PRO A 160 -6.98 -13.54 -6.94
C PRO A 160 -6.89 -15.05 -7.12
N GLU A 161 -6.12 -15.69 -6.26
CA GLU A 161 -6.00 -17.14 -6.19
C GLU A 161 -6.74 -17.65 -4.95
N PRO A 162 -7.30 -18.88 -4.99
CA PRO A 162 -7.89 -19.51 -3.81
C PRO A 162 -6.88 -19.66 -2.65
N PRO A 163 -7.34 -19.77 -1.39
CA PRO A 163 -8.75 -19.85 -0.99
C PRO A 163 -9.45 -18.49 -0.96
N MET A 164 -10.73 -18.48 -1.35
CA MET A 164 -11.58 -17.28 -1.42
C MET A 164 -13.04 -17.66 -1.07
N PRO A 165 -13.90 -16.69 -0.70
CA PRO A 165 -15.30 -16.98 -0.43
C PRO A 165 -16.00 -17.60 -1.64
N PRO A 166 -16.94 -18.54 -1.44
CA PRO A 166 -17.58 -19.26 -2.54
C PRO A 166 -18.43 -18.36 -3.45
N HIS A 167 -19.02 -17.30 -2.89
CA HIS A 167 -19.86 -16.35 -3.64
C HIS A 167 -19.10 -15.07 -3.94
N THR A 168 -18.07 -15.18 -4.78
CA THR A 168 -17.23 -14.04 -5.16
C THR A 168 -17.39 -13.68 -6.63
N GLU A 169 -17.61 -12.39 -6.89
CA GLU A 169 -17.49 -11.74 -8.19
C GLU A 169 -16.19 -10.93 -8.20
N VAL A 170 -15.36 -11.08 -9.23
CA VAL A 170 -14.08 -10.38 -9.35
C VAL A 170 -14.19 -9.25 -10.37
N LEU A 171 -13.98 -8.02 -9.91
CA LEU A 171 -13.82 -6.83 -10.74
C LEU A 171 -12.33 -6.58 -10.98
N LEU A 172 -11.86 -6.89 -12.19
CA LEU A 172 -10.50 -6.57 -12.61
C LEU A 172 -10.41 -5.09 -13.02
N ALA A 173 -9.82 -4.27 -12.16
CA ALA A 173 -9.74 -2.83 -12.38
C ALA A 173 -8.48 -2.23 -11.75
N ARG A 174 -7.96 -1.19 -12.40
CA ARG A 174 -6.85 -0.38 -11.93
C ARG A 174 -7.28 1.08 -11.89
N GLY A 175 -6.99 1.75 -10.78
CA GLY A 175 -7.32 3.16 -10.60
C GLY A 175 -6.47 4.10 -11.46
N PRO A 176 -6.66 5.43 -11.32
CA PRO A 176 -7.48 6.08 -10.30
C PRO A 176 -9.00 5.86 -10.48
N PHE A 177 -9.76 5.93 -9.39
CA PHE A 177 -11.22 5.77 -9.40
C PHE A 177 -11.89 7.09 -9.00
N THR A 178 -12.99 7.45 -9.65
CA THR A 178 -13.76 8.66 -9.34
C THR A 178 -14.87 8.38 -8.34
N VAL A 179 -15.34 9.40 -7.62
CA VAL A 179 -16.49 9.26 -6.69
C VAL A 179 -17.76 8.84 -7.44
N ALA A 180 -17.96 9.35 -8.65
CA ALA A 180 -19.12 9.02 -9.48
C ALA A 180 -19.12 7.54 -9.87
N ASP A 181 -17.97 7.00 -10.30
CA ASP A 181 -17.83 5.59 -10.65
C ASP A 181 -18.00 4.68 -9.44
N GLU A 182 -17.41 5.03 -8.29
CA GLU A 182 -17.60 4.26 -7.06
C GLU A 182 -19.07 4.28 -6.62
N SER A 183 -19.74 5.42 -6.67
CA SER A 183 -21.15 5.53 -6.27
C SER A 183 -22.07 4.71 -7.16
N ARG A 184 -21.78 4.67 -8.47
CA ARG A 184 -22.49 3.83 -9.42
C ARG A 184 -22.26 2.35 -9.13
N LEU A 185 -20.99 1.94 -8.98
CA LEU A 185 -20.61 0.56 -8.69
C LEU A 185 -21.28 0.05 -7.39
N LEU A 186 -21.23 0.85 -6.33
CA LEU A 186 -21.84 0.49 -5.04
C LEU A 186 -23.35 0.29 -5.16
N ARG A 187 -24.05 1.10 -5.97
CA ARG A 187 -25.50 0.94 -6.21
C ARG A 187 -25.81 -0.26 -7.10
N GLU A 188 -25.11 -0.41 -8.24
CA GLU A 188 -25.36 -1.48 -9.21
C GLU A 188 -25.17 -2.87 -8.59
N HIS A 189 -24.18 -3.04 -7.73
CA HIS A 189 -23.96 -4.29 -7.02
C HIS A 189 -24.71 -4.38 -5.69
N CYS A 190 -25.56 -3.42 -5.34
CA CYS A 190 -26.31 -3.35 -4.08
C CYS A 190 -25.40 -3.62 -2.87
N ILE A 191 -24.28 -2.90 -2.76
CA ILE A 191 -23.29 -3.14 -1.69
C ILE A 191 -23.85 -2.65 -0.35
N ASP A 192 -23.78 -3.52 0.66
CA ASP A 192 -24.17 -3.21 2.03
C ASP A 192 -23.01 -2.69 2.86
N VAL A 193 -21.79 -3.19 2.61
CA VAL A 193 -20.60 -2.86 3.41
C VAL A 193 -19.33 -2.81 2.56
N LEU A 194 -18.52 -1.78 2.78
CA LEU A 194 -17.19 -1.64 2.17
C LEU A 194 -16.11 -2.12 3.14
N VAL A 195 -15.19 -2.96 2.68
CA VAL A 195 -13.97 -3.30 3.43
C VAL A 195 -12.76 -2.70 2.72
N THR A 196 -11.94 -2.00 3.48
CA THR A 196 -10.71 -1.42 2.96
C THR A 196 -9.59 -1.40 3.99
N LYS A 197 -8.37 -1.30 3.47
CA LYS A 197 -7.18 -0.97 4.25
C LYS A 197 -7.04 0.54 4.29
N ASP A 198 -6.64 1.11 5.43
CA ASP A 198 -6.24 2.51 5.49
C ASP A 198 -4.94 2.71 4.71
N SER A 199 -5.05 2.79 3.38
CA SER A 199 -3.95 3.08 2.48
C SER A 199 -3.57 4.55 2.51
N GLY A 200 -4.49 5.45 2.91
CA GLY A 200 -4.29 6.90 2.86
C GLY A 200 -4.29 7.48 1.45
N GLY A 201 -4.02 8.79 1.39
CA GLY A 201 -3.90 9.54 0.13
C GLY A 201 -5.25 9.83 -0.54
N ALA A 202 -5.31 10.93 -1.29
CA ALA A 202 -6.52 11.36 -1.99
C ALA A 202 -6.87 10.42 -3.16
N ALA A 203 -5.86 9.86 -3.84
CA ALA A 203 -6.07 9.02 -5.02
C ALA A 203 -6.85 7.72 -4.75
N THR A 204 -6.96 7.29 -3.49
CA THR A 204 -7.71 6.06 -3.13
C THR A 204 -8.91 6.32 -2.21
N SER A 205 -9.27 7.58 -1.95
CA SER A 205 -10.37 7.94 -1.04
C SER A 205 -11.75 7.99 -1.69
N ALA A 206 -11.85 7.93 -3.03
CA ALA A 206 -13.12 8.05 -3.75
C ALA A 206 -14.22 7.09 -3.24
N LYS A 207 -13.84 5.84 -2.95
CA LYS A 207 -14.73 4.81 -2.39
C LYS A 207 -15.29 5.15 -1.01
N LEU A 208 -14.51 5.87 -0.20
CA LEU A 208 -14.93 6.30 1.13
C LEU A 208 -15.95 7.44 1.03
N THR A 209 -15.72 8.38 0.11
CA THR A 209 -16.69 9.43 -0.19
C THR A 209 -18.00 8.83 -0.70
N ALA A 210 -17.94 7.89 -1.66
CA ALA A 210 -19.12 7.23 -2.19
C ALA A 210 -19.87 6.42 -1.11
N ALA A 211 -19.15 5.67 -0.26
CA ALA A 211 -19.75 4.96 0.86
C ALA A 211 -20.45 5.90 1.85
N ARG A 212 -19.84 7.07 2.14
CA ARG A 212 -20.43 8.12 2.98
C ARG A 212 -21.73 8.68 2.39
N GLU A 213 -21.72 9.00 1.10
CA GLU A 213 -22.90 9.54 0.39
C GLU A 213 -24.06 8.53 0.37
N LEU A 214 -23.74 7.24 0.35
CA LEU A 214 -24.71 6.14 0.42
C LEU A 214 -24.99 5.67 1.86
N ALA A 215 -24.43 6.32 2.88
CA ALA A 215 -24.54 5.95 4.29
C ALA A 215 -24.16 4.48 4.60
N LEU A 216 -23.25 3.90 3.83
CA LEU A 216 -22.78 2.52 4.00
C LEU A 216 -21.77 2.41 5.14
N PRO A 217 -21.83 1.35 5.96
CA PRO A 217 -20.74 1.01 6.87
C PRO A 217 -19.45 0.72 6.09
N VAL A 218 -18.33 1.17 6.66
CA VAL A 218 -16.99 0.91 6.13
C VAL A 218 -16.16 0.23 7.20
N VAL A 219 -15.76 -1.01 6.96
CA VAL A 219 -14.76 -1.71 7.78
C VAL A 219 -13.38 -1.24 7.32
N VAL A 220 -12.67 -0.53 8.18
CA VAL A 220 -11.35 0.03 7.89
C VAL A 220 -10.29 -0.72 8.69
N VAL A 221 -9.47 -1.50 8.01
CA VAL A 221 -8.31 -2.14 8.63
C VAL A 221 -7.27 -1.07 8.91
N ARG A 222 -6.86 -0.97 10.17
CA ARG A 222 -5.82 -0.06 10.64
C ARG A 222 -4.46 -0.49 10.09
N ARG A 223 -3.61 0.51 9.84
CA ARG A 223 -2.24 0.26 9.40
C ARG A 223 -1.45 -0.45 10.49
N PRO A 224 -0.52 -1.34 10.13
CA PRO A 224 0.46 -1.81 11.08
C PRO A 224 1.30 -0.64 11.63
N PRO A 225 1.77 -0.73 12.88
CA PRO A 225 2.77 0.19 13.40
C PRO A 225 4.06 0.06 12.58
N LEU A 226 4.82 1.15 12.53
CA LEU A 226 6.19 1.09 11.99
C LEU A 226 7.10 0.42 13.02
N PRO A 227 8.21 -0.20 12.59
CA PRO A 227 9.24 -0.66 13.52
C PRO A 227 9.76 0.48 14.40
N ASP A 228 10.17 0.17 15.63
CA ASP A 228 10.73 1.15 16.54
C ASP A 228 11.98 1.81 15.95
N GLY A 229 12.23 3.07 16.30
CA GLY A 229 13.37 3.84 15.79
C GLY A 229 13.27 4.28 14.33
N THR A 230 12.18 3.94 13.63
CA THR A 230 11.99 4.31 12.22
C THR A 230 11.50 5.74 12.07
N THR A 231 12.25 6.55 11.32
CA THR A 231 11.81 7.90 10.89
C THR A 231 10.82 7.80 9.74
N ALA A 232 9.73 8.56 9.79
CA ALA A 232 8.74 8.62 8.73
C ALA A 232 8.45 10.06 8.28
N VAL A 233 8.30 10.25 6.98
CA VAL A 233 7.96 11.53 6.34
C VAL A 233 6.64 11.41 5.57
N PRO A 234 5.81 12.47 5.54
CA PRO A 234 4.43 12.38 5.06
C PRO A 234 4.30 12.44 3.53
N ASP A 235 5.29 12.94 2.80
CA ASP A 235 5.18 13.19 1.37
C ASP A 235 6.55 13.23 0.69
N VAL A 236 6.52 13.30 -0.65
CA VAL A 236 7.71 13.28 -1.51
C VAL A 236 8.60 14.48 -1.23
N ALA A 237 8.03 15.66 -0.98
CA ALA A 237 8.79 16.87 -0.71
C ALA A 237 9.63 16.72 0.58
N ALA A 238 9.03 16.19 1.65
CA ALA A 238 9.72 15.90 2.90
C ALA A 238 10.79 14.80 2.75
N ALA A 239 10.53 13.76 1.95
CA ALA A 239 11.54 12.73 1.64
C ALA A 239 12.74 13.30 0.88
N VAL A 240 12.49 14.19 -0.08
CA VAL A 240 13.51 14.88 -0.85
C VAL A 240 14.37 15.80 0.03
N GLN A 241 13.73 16.53 0.96
CA GLN A 241 14.44 17.36 1.92
C GLN A 241 15.32 16.50 2.84
N TRP A 242 14.75 15.44 3.41
CA TRP A 242 15.48 14.51 4.28
C TRP A 242 16.71 13.89 3.59
N LEU A 243 16.59 13.53 2.31
CA LEU A 243 17.72 13.04 1.51
C LEU A 243 18.81 14.10 1.33
N GLY A 244 18.44 15.37 1.16
CA GLY A 244 19.40 16.49 1.09
C GLY A 244 20.20 16.63 2.38
N ASP A 245 19.54 16.49 3.53
CA ASP A 245 20.18 16.61 4.85
C ASP A 245 21.03 15.38 5.21
N SER A 246 20.70 14.20 4.69
CA SER A 246 21.29 12.92 5.09
C SER A 246 22.43 12.43 4.19
N VAL A 247 22.53 12.94 2.97
CA VAL A 247 23.47 12.47 1.93
C VAL A 247 24.42 13.60 1.47
N SER A 248 24.46 14.71 2.20
CA SER A 248 25.41 15.81 1.99
C SER A 248 26.81 15.49 2.51
#